data_AF-A0A525HP92-F1
#
_entry.id   AF-A0A525HP92-F1
#
_cell.length_a   1.000
_cell.length_b   1.000
_cell.length_c   1.000
_cell.angle_alpha   90.00
_cell.angle_beta   90.00
_cell.angle_gamma   90.00
#
_symmetry.space_group_name_H-M   'P 1'
#
loop_
_entity.id
_entity.type
_entity.pdbx_description
1 polymer ?
#
loop_
_entity_poly.entity_id
_entity_poly.type
_entity_poly.pdbx_seq_one_letter_code
_entity_poly.pdbx_strand_id
1 'polypeptide(L)'
;MNAFRLSDRVIDAVARNQSALARAKQALTAHNREKPAGDDADALFAWRRERRDLEDRIAASEGALAFATAAAERATAEAAARKAKIDHDAADKTAEADVRLVHKVDALVRKLADARDQLAASVARTKAANQVRGDLPHIADAEFRVRSRPGETVEEIATFDDVNVDADGNPVSATIWDGAVGKHVPNPALVGTEKRKHVLRPAMQLPPRMPQRFADALRLVDLAGNAL
;
A
#
# COMPACT_ATOMS: atom_id res chain seq x y z
N MET A 1 -22.85 -34.03 16.49
CA MET A 1 -21.96 -33.93 17.67
C MET A 1 -20.73 -33.10 17.26
N ASN A 2 -20.48 -31.93 17.87
CA ASN A 2 -19.36 -31.05 17.50
C ASN A 2 -18.00 -31.73 17.75
N ALA A 3 -17.13 -31.77 16.75
CA ALA A 3 -15.82 -32.42 16.81
C ALA A 3 -14.92 -31.89 17.97
N PHE A 4 -15.06 -30.61 18.32
CA PHE A 4 -14.40 -30.01 19.48
C PHE A 4 -14.79 -30.66 20.82
N ARG A 5 -16.06 -31.05 20.98
CA ARG A 5 -16.51 -31.72 22.22
C ARG A 5 -15.99 -33.15 22.34
N LEU A 6 -15.53 -33.74 21.23
CA LEU A 6 -14.99 -35.09 21.21
C LEU A 6 -13.51 -35.10 21.57
N SER A 7 -12.73 -34.13 21.07
CA SER A 7 -11.33 -33.94 21.46
C SER A 7 -11.17 -33.64 22.94
N ASP A 8 -12.01 -32.75 23.50
CA ASP A 8 -11.95 -32.40 24.92
C ASP A 8 -12.27 -33.60 25.82
N ARG A 9 -13.26 -34.42 25.43
CA ARG A 9 -13.62 -35.65 26.17
C ARG A 9 -12.52 -36.69 26.18
N VAL A 10 -11.75 -36.79 25.10
CA VAL A 10 -10.62 -37.73 24.96
C VAL A 10 -9.43 -37.23 25.79
N ILE A 11 -9.15 -35.93 25.78
CA ILE A 11 -8.13 -35.32 26.64
C ILE A 11 -8.47 -35.50 28.12
N ASP A 12 -9.72 -35.25 28.51
CA ASP A 12 -10.19 -35.46 29.89
C ASP A 12 -10.12 -36.94 30.32
N ALA A 13 -10.21 -37.88 29.37
CA ALA A 13 -10.10 -39.30 29.67
C ALA A 13 -8.70 -39.69 30.16
N VAL A 14 -7.66 -39.00 29.70
CA VAL A 14 -6.27 -39.22 30.16
C VAL A 14 -6.17 -38.92 31.65
N ALA A 15 -6.62 -37.74 32.09
CA ALA A 15 -6.57 -37.34 33.49
C ALA A 15 -7.40 -38.26 34.40
N ARG A 16 -8.58 -38.71 33.93
CA ARG A 16 -9.39 -39.71 34.64
C ARG A 16 -8.67 -41.06 34.78
N ASN A 17 -8.05 -41.55 33.73
CA ASN A 17 -7.33 -42.84 33.74
C ASN A 17 -6.04 -42.77 34.57
N GLN A 18 -5.32 -41.65 34.56
CA GLN A 18 -4.17 -41.42 35.46
C GLN A 18 -4.61 -41.48 36.93
N SER A 19 -5.72 -40.82 37.25
CA SER A 19 -6.28 -40.82 38.60
C SER A 19 -6.73 -42.22 39.04
N ALA A 20 -7.36 -42.99 38.13
CA ALA A 20 -7.78 -44.36 38.39
C ALA A 20 -6.58 -45.29 38.63
N LEU A 21 -5.54 -45.17 37.82
CA LEU A 21 -4.29 -45.93 37.98
C LEU A 21 -3.61 -45.62 39.31
N ALA A 22 -3.54 -44.34 39.69
CA ALA A 22 -2.96 -43.93 40.97
C ALA A 22 -3.72 -44.53 42.16
N ARG A 23 -5.06 -44.52 42.12
CA ARG A 23 -5.90 -45.15 43.15
C ARG A 23 -5.71 -46.67 43.21
N ALA A 24 -5.61 -47.35 42.07
CA ALA A 24 -5.37 -48.78 42.01
C ALA A 24 -4.00 -49.16 42.61
N LYS A 25 -2.94 -48.39 42.31
CA LYS A 25 -1.60 -48.58 42.89
C LYS A 25 -1.57 -48.33 44.40
N GLN A 26 -2.30 -47.33 44.88
CA GLN A 26 -2.47 -47.07 46.32
C GLN A 26 -3.21 -48.24 47.01
N ALA A 27 -4.28 -48.75 46.41
CA ALA A 27 -5.02 -49.90 46.94
C ALA A 27 -4.15 -51.16 47.04
N LEU A 28 -3.35 -51.47 46.01
CA LEU A 28 -2.40 -52.59 46.07
C LEU A 28 -1.34 -52.39 47.16
N THR A 29 -0.85 -51.15 47.33
CA THR A 29 0.12 -50.84 48.37
C THR A 29 -0.47 -51.02 49.77
N ALA A 30 -1.71 -50.60 49.98
CA ALA A 30 -2.44 -50.82 51.24
C ALA A 30 -2.67 -52.31 51.50
N HIS A 31 -3.19 -53.04 50.51
CA HIS A 31 -3.42 -54.50 50.59
C HIS A 31 -2.15 -55.29 50.92
N ASN A 32 -1.00 -54.87 50.39
CA ASN A 32 0.29 -55.50 50.68
C ASN A 32 0.76 -55.29 52.13
N ARG A 33 0.32 -54.22 52.81
CA ARG A 33 0.63 -54.00 54.24
C ARG A 33 -0.21 -54.89 55.15
N GLU A 34 -1.38 -55.31 54.68
CA GLU A 34 -2.33 -56.18 55.40
C GLU A 34 -2.04 -57.67 55.20
N LYS A 35 -0.85 -58.02 54.70
CA LYS A 35 -0.46 -59.41 54.49
C LYS A 35 -0.60 -60.21 55.80
N PRO A 36 -1.35 -61.32 55.82
CA PRO A 36 -1.51 -62.16 57.00
C PRO A 36 -0.16 -62.63 57.56
N ALA A 37 -0.03 -62.63 58.89
CA ALA A 37 1.11 -63.16 59.60
C ALA A 37 0.79 -64.57 60.15
N GLY A 38 1.74 -65.50 60.07
CA GLY A 38 1.58 -66.89 60.54
C GLY A 38 1.25 -67.91 59.45
N ASP A 39 0.92 -69.13 59.85
CA ASP A 39 0.76 -70.31 58.98
C ASP A 39 -0.70 -70.59 58.54
N ASP A 40 -1.60 -69.62 58.66
CA ASP A 40 -2.98 -69.75 58.15
C ASP A 40 -2.98 -69.76 56.60
N ALA A 41 -3.06 -70.96 56.04
CA ALA A 41 -3.03 -71.20 54.61
C ALA A 41 -4.24 -70.60 53.88
N ASP A 42 -5.43 -70.59 54.51
CA ASP A 42 -6.66 -70.11 53.89
C ASP A 42 -6.67 -68.59 53.82
N ALA A 43 -6.24 -67.91 54.89
CA ALA A 43 -6.06 -66.46 54.91
C ALA A 43 -5.01 -66.01 53.87
N LEU A 44 -3.89 -66.73 53.76
CA LEU A 44 -2.85 -66.43 52.79
C LEU A 44 -3.33 -66.65 51.34
N PHE A 45 -4.15 -67.67 51.09
CA PHE A 45 -4.72 -67.94 49.78
C PHE A 45 -5.71 -66.84 49.36
N ALA A 46 -6.62 -66.43 50.23
CA ALA A 46 -7.57 -65.34 49.97
C ALA A 46 -6.84 -64.02 49.68
N TRP A 47 -5.83 -63.67 50.50
CA TRP A 47 -5.03 -62.47 50.29
C TRP A 47 -4.29 -62.47 48.94
N ARG A 48 -3.72 -63.61 48.52
CA ARG A 48 -3.04 -63.74 47.22
C ARG A 48 -3.99 -63.56 46.05
N ARG A 49 -5.22 -64.07 46.16
CA ARG A 49 -6.25 -63.90 45.13
C ARG A 49 -6.63 -62.44 44.98
N GLU A 50 -6.94 -61.76 46.07
CA GLU A 50 -7.30 -60.33 46.05
C GLU A 50 -6.14 -59.45 45.55
N ARG A 51 -4.90 -59.81 45.90
CA ARG A 51 -3.71 -59.15 45.37
C ARG A 51 -3.63 -59.28 43.85
N ARG A 52 -3.89 -60.49 43.30
CA ARG A 52 -3.90 -60.72 41.86
C ARG A 52 -4.99 -59.91 41.16
N ASP A 53 -6.18 -59.84 41.74
CA ASP A 53 -7.28 -59.02 41.19
C ASP A 53 -6.90 -57.52 41.16
N LEU A 54 -6.15 -57.03 42.15
CA LEU A 54 -5.63 -55.67 42.16
C LEU A 54 -4.53 -55.45 41.11
N GLU A 55 -3.63 -56.43 40.92
CA GLU A 55 -2.62 -56.40 39.86
C GLU A 55 -3.26 -56.38 38.46
N ASP A 56 -4.31 -57.19 38.24
CA ASP A 56 -5.08 -57.21 36.99
C ASP A 56 -5.80 -55.87 36.75
N ARG A 57 -6.35 -55.24 37.80
CA ARG A 57 -6.95 -53.90 37.72
C ARG A 57 -5.93 -52.81 37.37
N ILE A 58 -4.70 -52.91 37.88
CA ILE A 58 -3.61 -52.01 37.52
C ILE A 58 -3.26 -52.19 36.05
N ALA A 59 -3.06 -53.42 35.59
CA ALA A 59 -2.77 -53.71 34.19
C ALA A 59 -3.88 -53.19 33.24
N ALA A 60 -5.14 -53.38 33.60
CA ALA A 60 -6.27 -52.82 32.86
C ALA A 60 -6.26 -51.28 32.83
N SER A 61 -5.93 -50.64 33.95
CA SER A 61 -5.85 -49.17 34.06
C SER A 61 -4.66 -48.61 33.26
N GLU A 62 -3.53 -49.32 33.21
CA GLU A 62 -2.37 -48.96 32.37
C GLU A 62 -2.69 -49.08 30.89
N GLY A 63 -3.38 -50.16 30.47
CA GLY A 63 -3.88 -50.30 29.10
C GLY A 63 -4.87 -49.20 28.71
N ALA A 64 -5.82 -48.87 29.58
CA ALA A 64 -6.78 -47.79 29.37
C ALA A 64 -6.10 -46.41 29.27
N LEU A 65 -5.07 -46.17 30.09
CA LEU A 65 -4.29 -44.94 30.04
C LEU A 65 -3.52 -44.85 28.72
N ALA A 66 -2.82 -45.92 28.30
CA ALA A 66 -2.09 -45.94 27.04
C ALA A 66 -3.00 -45.66 25.84
N PHE A 67 -4.18 -46.29 25.80
CA PHE A 67 -5.17 -46.05 24.78
C PHE A 67 -5.66 -44.59 24.79
N ALA A 68 -6.01 -44.04 25.96
CA ALA A 68 -6.48 -42.67 26.07
C ALA A 68 -5.42 -41.65 25.65
N THR A 69 -4.15 -41.87 26.02
CA THR A 69 -3.03 -41.02 25.62
C THR A 69 -2.84 -41.02 24.11
N ALA A 70 -2.79 -42.20 23.48
CA ALA A 70 -2.66 -42.30 22.02
C ALA A 70 -3.85 -41.66 21.28
N ALA A 71 -5.06 -41.81 21.82
CA ALA A 71 -6.25 -41.16 21.27
C ALA A 71 -6.19 -39.63 21.41
N ALA A 72 -5.70 -39.12 22.54
CA ALA A 72 -5.54 -37.68 22.77
C ALA A 72 -4.50 -37.07 21.82
N GLU A 73 -3.35 -37.73 21.63
CA GLU A 73 -2.31 -37.30 20.69
C GLU A 73 -2.83 -37.24 19.24
N ARG A 74 -3.60 -38.23 18.82
CA ARG A 74 -4.23 -38.21 17.49
C ARG A 74 -5.22 -37.05 17.37
N ALA A 75 -6.06 -36.84 18.39
CA ALA A 75 -7.04 -35.76 18.39
C ALA A 75 -6.38 -34.38 18.34
N THR A 76 -5.28 -34.16 19.07
CA THR A 76 -4.53 -32.88 19.03
C THR A 76 -3.85 -32.68 17.68
N ALA A 77 -3.25 -33.71 17.10
CA ALA A 77 -2.66 -33.66 15.77
C ALA A 77 -3.70 -33.34 14.69
N GLU A 78 -4.87 -33.99 14.72
CA GLU A 78 -5.97 -33.71 13.79
C GLU A 78 -6.49 -32.27 13.93
N ALA A 79 -6.65 -31.78 15.17
CA ALA A 79 -7.09 -30.40 15.41
C ALA A 79 -6.08 -29.39 14.86
N ALA A 80 -4.77 -29.62 15.08
CA ALA A 80 -3.70 -28.79 14.53
C ALA A 80 -3.69 -28.82 13.00
N ALA A 81 -3.83 -29.99 12.38
CA ALA A 81 -3.89 -30.13 10.92
C ALA A 81 -5.08 -29.40 10.30
N ARG A 82 -6.26 -29.46 10.93
CA ARG A 82 -7.45 -28.72 10.49
C ARG A 82 -7.24 -27.22 10.58
N LYS A 83 -6.65 -26.74 11.68
CA LYS A 83 -6.34 -25.32 11.84
C LYS A 83 -5.35 -24.85 10.77
N ALA A 84 -4.26 -25.59 10.57
CA ALA A 84 -3.26 -25.27 9.54
C ALA A 84 -3.89 -25.22 8.13
N LYS A 85 -4.80 -26.14 7.81
CA LYS A 85 -5.53 -26.11 6.55
C LYS A 85 -6.43 -24.88 6.40
N ILE A 86 -7.17 -24.51 7.45
CA ILE A 86 -8.02 -23.31 7.43
C ILE A 86 -7.17 -22.06 7.21
N ASP A 87 -6.05 -21.95 7.92
CA ASP A 87 -5.14 -20.81 7.80
C ASP A 87 -4.51 -20.74 6.39
N HIS A 88 -4.14 -21.90 5.82
CA HIS A 88 -3.65 -22.00 4.44
C HIS A 88 -4.72 -21.60 3.43
N ASP A 89 -5.93 -22.15 3.51
CA ASP A 89 -7.04 -21.83 2.60
C ASP A 89 -7.42 -20.32 2.67
N ALA A 90 -7.25 -19.69 3.84
CA ALA A 90 -7.45 -18.25 4.02
C ALA A 90 -6.32 -17.41 3.39
N ALA A 91 -5.07 -17.87 3.52
CA ALA A 91 -3.92 -17.24 2.87
C ALA A 91 -4.01 -17.34 1.34
N ASP A 92 -4.38 -18.50 0.81
CA ASP A 92 -4.57 -18.71 -0.64
C ASP A 92 -5.63 -17.78 -1.22
N LYS A 93 -6.77 -17.62 -0.54
CA LYS A 93 -7.82 -16.68 -0.97
C LYS A 93 -7.34 -15.24 -0.99
N THR A 94 -6.51 -14.85 0.00
CA THR A 94 -5.90 -13.52 0.03
C THR A 94 -4.94 -13.35 -1.14
N ALA A 95 -4.09 -14.35 -1.41
CA ALA A 95 -3.16 -14.32 -2.53
C ALA A 95 -3.88 -14.22 -3.90
N GLU A 96 -4.99 -14.93 -4.09
CA GLU A 96 -5.81 -14.80 -5.30
C GLU A 96 -6.41 -13.40 -5.47
N ALA A 97 -6.84 -12.77 -4.36
CA ALA A 97 -7.34 -11.40 -4.38
C ALA A 97 -6.22 -10.41 -4.74
N ASP A 98 -5.00 -10.62 -4.22
CA ASP A 98 -3.83 -9.82 -4.51
C ASP A 98 -3.42 -9.91 -5.99
N VAL A 99 -3.47 -11.10 -6.60
CA VAL A 99 -3.21 -11.27 -8.04
C VAL A 99 -4.17 -10.40 -8.88
N ARG A 100 -5.46 -10.36 -8.52
CA ARG A 100 -6.44 -9.50 -9.20
C ARG A 100 -6.12 -8.01 -9.01
N LEU A 101 -5.67 -7.63 -7.82
CA LEU A 101 -5.26 -6.27 -7.52
C LEU A 101 -4.04 -5.87 -8.36
N VAL A 102 -3.02 -6.74 -8.44
CA VAL A 102 -1.82 -6.52 -9.27
C VAL A 102 -2.21 -6.31 -10.73
N HIS A 103 -3.03 -7.18 -11.31
CA HIS A 103 -3.51 -7.01 -12.69
C HIS A 103 -4.25 -5.68 -12.90
N LYS A 104 -5.05 -5.24 -11.92
CA LYS A 104 -5.76 -3.96 -11.98
C LYS A 104 -4.79 -2.78 -11.93
N VAL A 105 -3.79 -2.83 -11.06
CA VAL A 105 -2.75 -1.79 -10.96
C VAL A 105 -1.95 -1.72 -12.26
N ASP A 106 -1.51 -2.85 -12.81
CA ASP A 106 -0.76 -2.90 -14.07
C ASP A 106 -1.57 -2.30 -15.23
N ALA A 107 -2.86 -2.60 -15.32
CA ALA A 107 -3.74 -2.01 -16.34
C ALA A 107 -3.85 -0.49 -16.19
N LEU A 108 -3.90 0.04 -14.96
CA LEU A 108 -3.92 1.49 -14.71
C LEU A 108 -2.58 2.15 -15.05
N VAL A 109 -1.45 1.51 -14.72
CA VAL A 109 -0.12 2.00 -15.06
C VAL A 109 0.04 2.13 -16.57
N ARG A 110 -0.41 1.13 -17.35
CA ARG A 110 -0.40 1.20 -18.82
C ARG A 110 -1.24 2.36 -19.35
N LYS A 111 -2.48 2.52 -18.86
CA LYS A 111 -3.34 3.65 -19.24
C LYS A 111 -2.73 5.01 -18.90
N LEU A 112 -2.04 5.11 -17.75
CA LEU A 112 -1.37 6.34 -17.35
C LEU A 112 -0.18 6.65 -18.27
N ALA A 113 0.59 5.63 -18.67
CA ALA A 113 1.67 5.78 -19.64
C ALA A 113 1.12 6.28 -20.98
N ASP A 114 0.07 5.65 -21.51
CA ASP A 114 -0.58 6.08 -22.76
C ASP A 114 -1.06 7.54 -22.68
N ALA A 115 -1.72 7.92 -21.57
CA ALA A 115 -2.19 9.29 -21.35
C ALA A 115 -1.03 10.29 -21.26
N ARG A 116 0.09 9.91 -20.65
CA ARG A 116 1.30 10.74 -20.56
C ARG A 116 1.90 10.98 -21.94
N ASP A 117 1.99 9.94 -22.77
CA ASP A 117 2.52 10.05 -24.13
C ASP A 117 1.62 10.93 -25.01
N GLN A 118 0.30 10.80 -24.88
CA GLN A 118 -0.67 11.67 -25.55
C GLN A 118 -0.53 13.13 -25.12
N LEU A 119 -0.32 13.40 -23.83
CA LEU A 119 -0.08 14.74 -23.31
C LEU A 119 1.23 15.31 -23.87
N ALA A 120 2.32 14.54 -23.84
CA ALA A 120 3.61 14.95 -24.38
C ALA A 120 3.52 15.28 -25.88
N ALA A 121 2.83 14.45 -26.66
CA ALA A 121 2.58 14.70 -28.07
C ALA A 121 1.75 15.98 -28.29
N SER A 122 0.77 16.25 -27.44
CA SER A 122 -0.05 17.48 -27.50
C SER A 122 0.77 18.75 -27.20
N VAL A 123 1.64 18.69 -26.19
CA VAL A 123 2.57 19.78 -25.86
C VAL A 123 3.54 20.02 -27.01
N ALA A 124 4.11 18.95 -27.59
CA ALA A 124 5.01 19.06 -28.74
C ALA A 124 4.32 19.69 -29.95
N ARG A 125 3.08 19.30 -30.28
CA ARG A 125 2.27 19.94 -31.34
C ARG A 125 2.04 21.42 -31.07
N THR A 126 1.71 21.79 -29.83
CA THR A 126 1.50 23.19 -29.44
C THR A 126 2.78 24.01 -29.60
N LYS A 127 3.92 23.47 -29.15
CA LYS A 127 5.24 24.09 -29.29
C LYS A 127 5.59 24.31 -30.76
N ALA A 128 5.43 23.29 -31.60
CA ALA A 128 5.68 23.39 -33.04
C ALA A 128 4.78 24.45 -33.71
N ALA A 129 3.48 24.50 -33.35
CA ALA A 129 2.57 25.52 -33.88
C ALA A 129 2.98 26.95 -33.48
N ASN A 130 3.49 27.16 -32.26
CA ASN A 130 3.95 28.47 -31.83
C ASN A 130 5.25 28.91 -32.50
N GLN A 131 6.14 27.98 -32.88
CA GLN A 131 7.38 28.31 -33.59
C GLN A 131 7.13 28.88 -35.00
N VAL A 132 6.01 28.53 -35.65
CA VAL A 132 5.72 28.92 -37.04
C VAL A 132 4.83 30.18 -37.12
N ARG A 133 4.34 30.70 -35.98
CA ARG A 133 3.23 31.67 -35.96
C ARG A 133 3.58 33.15 -36.16
N GLY A 134 4.86 33.53 -36.15
CA GLY A 134 5.26 34.94 -36.27
C GLY A 134 4.60 35.82 -35.21
N ASP A 135 3.96 36.91 -35.63
CA ASP A 135 3.35 37.92 -34.74
C ASP A 135 2.00 37.51 -34.14
N LEU A 136 1.50 36.29 -34.40
CA LEU A 136 0.21 35.85 -33.87
C LEU A 136 0.30 35.47 -32.37
N PRO A 137 -0.75 35.70 -31.56
CA PRO A 137 -0.69 35.52 -30.10
C PRO A 137 -0.44 34.08 -29.64
N HIS A 138 0.63 33.79 -28.89
CA HIS A 138 1.06 32.44 -28.47
C HIS A 138 -0.08 31.52 -27.95
N ILE A 139 -0.18 30.29 -28.48
CA ILE A 139 -1.12 29.27 -27.98
C ILE A 139 -0.58 28.70 -26.67
N ALA A 140 -1.28 28.91 -25.57
CA ALA A 140 -1.00 28.23 -24.31
C ALA A 140 -1.19 26.71 -24.46
N ASP A 141 -0.26 25.92 -23.92
CA ASP A 141 -0.39 24.46 -23.87
C ASP A 141 -1.47 24.01 -22.88
N ALA A 142 -1.79 22.71 -22.92
CA ALA A 142 -2.86 22.13 -22.11
C ALA A 142 -2.59 22.22 -20.61
N GLU A 143 -1.33 22.11 -20.18
CA GLU A 143 -0.94 22.18 -18.77
C GLU A 143 -1.10 23.59 -18.22
N PHE A 144 -0.60 24.59 -18.96
CA PHE A 144 -0.77 26.00 -18.64
C PHE A 144 -2.25 26.38 -18.56
N ARG A 145 -3.08 25.94 -19.52
CA ARG A 145 -4.53 26.21 -19.54
C ARG A 145 -5.33 25.59 -18.39
N VAL A 146 -4.82 24.53 -17.77
CA VAL A 146 -5.47 23.86 -16.63
C VAL A 146 -5.00 24.45 -15.30
N ARG A 147 -3.73 24.85 -15.21
CA ARG A 147 -3.15 25.40 -13.97
C ARG A 147 -3.37 26.89 -13.78
N SER A 148 -3.58 27.63 -14.86
CA SER A 148 -3.88 29.07 -14.77
C SER A 148 -5.27 29.30 -14.16
N ARG A 149 -5.35 30.22 -13.19
CA ARG A 149 -6.60 30.58 -12.52
C ARG A 149 -7.27 31.76 -13.23
N PRO A 150 -8.62 31.81 -13.29
CA PRO A 150 -9.33 32.97 -13.84
C PRO A 150 -8.96 34.26 -13.09
N GLY A 151 -8.69 35.35 -13.82
CA GLY A 151 -8.30 36.63 -13.24
C GLY A 151 -6.83 36.76 -12.85
N GLU A 152 -6.02 35.70 -13.02
CA GLU A 152 -4.58 35.75 -12.79
C GLU A 152 -3.91 36.57 -13.90
N THR A 153 -3.07 37.52 -13.51
CA THR A 153 -2.24 38.28 -14.44
C THR A 153 -1.05 37.42 -14.82
N VAL A 154 -1.02 37.00 -16.08
CA VAL A 154 0.17 36.32 -16.60
C VAL A 154 1.23 37.38 -16.83
N GLU A 155 2.29 37.35 -16.03
CA GLU A 155 3.37 38.33 -16.12
C GLU A 155 4.02 38.34 -17.51
N GLU A 156 4.41 39.56 -17.91
CA GLU A 156 5.11 39.81 -19.16
C GLU A 156 6.44 39.03 -19.16
N ILE A 157 6.70 38.30 -20.24
CA ILE A 157 8.03 37.73 -20.48
C ILE A 157 8.70 38.62 -21.51
N ALA A 158 9.75 39.32 -21.09
CA ALA A 158 10.58 40.12 -21.96
C ALA A 158 12.06 39.69 -21.86
N THR A 159 12.75 39.75 -22.99
CA THR A 159 14.21 39.76 -23.05
C THR A 159 14.68 41.20 -23.19
N PHE A 160 15.85 41.51 -22.64
CA PHE A 160 16.48 42.81 -22.81
C PHE A 160 17.69 42.61 -23.69
N ASP A 161 17.64 43.17 -24.89
CA ASP A 161 18.75 43.10 -25.84
C ASP A 161 19.50 44.42 -25.81
N ASP A 162 20.83 44.33 -25.81
CA ASP A 162 21.71 45.48 -25.93
C ASP A 162 21.73 45.93 -27.39
N VAL A 163 21.14 47.09 -27.68
CA VAL A 163 21.09 47.68 -29.02
C VAL A 163 21.98 48.92 -29.06
N ASN A 164 22.76 49.07 -30.12
CA ASN A 164 23.53 50.29 -30.34
C ASN A 164 22.62 51.40 -30.85
N VAL A 165 22.66 52.56 -30.21
CA VAL A 165 21.84 53.72 -30.52
C VAL A 165 22.69 54.95 -30.81
N ASP A 166 22.22 55.83 -31.68
CA ASP A 166 22.84 57.13 -31.93
C ASP A 166 22.54 58.14 -30.80
N ALA A 167 23.02 59.38 -30.95
CA ALA A 167 22.83 60.44 -29.96
C ALA A 167 21.35 60.83 -29.75
N ASP A 168 20.47 60.52 -30.71
CA ASP A 168 19.04 60.77 -30.67
C ASP A 168 18.24 59.53 -30.21
N GLY A 169 18.91 58.42 -29.88
CA GLY A 169 18.31 57.18 -29.39
C GLY A 169 17.80 56.23 -30.48
N ASN A 170 18.14 56.45 -31.75
CA ASN A 170 17.73 55.59 -32.85
C ASN A 170 18.70 54.42 -33.03
N PRO A 171 18.19 53.20 -33.33
CA PRO A 171 19.04 52.03 -33.49
C PRO A 171 19.91 52.16 -34.74
N VAL A 172 21.22 51.98 -34.59
CA VAL A 172 22.20 52.14 -35.67
C VAL A 172 23.21 51.00 -35.67
N SER A 173 23.62 50.58 -36.87
CA SER A 173 24.64 49.54 -37.07
C SER A 173 26.01 50.15 -37.43
N ALA A 174 26.48 51.11 -36.64
CA ALA A 174 27.81 51.70 -36.85
C ALA A 174 28.88 50.86 -36.13
N THR A 175 29.67 50.11 -36.91
CA THR A 175 30.78 49.28 -36.38
C THR A 175 32.11 49.70 -36.99
N ILE A 176 33.18 49.55 -36.21
CA ILE A 176 34.57 49.71 -36.62
C ILE A 176 35.30 48.37 -36.48
N TRP A 177 36.31 48.14 -37.31
CA TRP A 177 37.13 46.94 -37.19
C TRP A 177 38.12 47.10 -36.03
N ASP A 178 38.05 46.23 -35.02
CA ASP A 178 39.01 46.20 -33.92
C ASP A 178 40.06 45.11 -34.18
N GLY A 179 41.30 45.53 -34.43
CA GLY A 179 42.42 44.63 -34.70
C GLY A 179 42.87 43.79 -33.50
N ALA A 180 42.56 44.19 -32.26
CA ALA A 180 42.92 43.43 -31.06
C ALA A 180 41.97 42.25 -30.81
N VAL A 181 40.68 42.41 -31.17
CA VAL A 181 39.64 41.38 -30.97
C VAL A 181 39.33 40.62 -32.26
N GLY A 182 39.80 41.10 -33.41
CA GLY A 182 39.67 40.44 -34.72
C GLY A 182 38.23 40.41 -35.25
N LYS A 183 37.39 41.37 -34.84
CA LYS A 183 35.99 41.46 -35.23
C LYS A 183 35.53 42.91 -35.35
N HIS A 184 34.41 43.14 -36.06
CA HIS A 184 33.73 44.42 -36.05
C HIS A 184 33.08 44.66 -34.66
N VAL A 185 33.39 45.80 -34.05
CA VAL A 185 32.90 46.22 -32.72
C VAL A 185 32.14 47.55 -32.87
N PRO A 186 31.08 47.82 -32.09
CA PRO A 186 30.38 49.11 -32.13
C PRO A 186 31.33 50.28 -31.85
N ASN A 187 31.17 51.41 -32.54
CA ASN A 187 32.05 52.56 -32.37
C ASN A 187 31.67 53.38 -31.11
N PRO A 188 32.41 53.28 -29.99
CA PRO A 188 32.01 53.92 -28.73
C PRO A 188 32.03 55.45 -28.77
N ALA A 189 32.63 56.06 -29.80
CA ALA A 189 32.63 57.51 -29.99
C ALA A 189 31.35 58.05 -30.68
N LEU A 190 30.55 57.18 -31.30
CA LEU A 190 29.38 57.56 -32.09
C LEU A 190 28.08 56.89 -31.63
N VAL A 191 28.17 55.79 -30.88
CA VAL A 191 26.99 55.04 -30.42
C VAL A 191 27.02 54.81 -28.92
N GLY A 192 25.86 55.00 -28.28
CA GLY A 192 25.58 54.50 -26.95
C GLY A 192 25.01 53.08 -27.02
N THR A 193 25.10 52.33 -25.92
CA THR A 193 24.41 51.03 -25.79
C THR A 193 23.19 51.23 -24.92
N GLU A 194 22.01 50.91 -25.44
CA GLU A 194 20.75 50.96 -24.70
C GLU A 194 20.14 49.57 -24.59
N LYS A 195 19.65 49.22 -23.40
CA LYS A 195 18.88 47.99 -23.19
C LYS A 195 17.46 48.20 -23.69
N ARG A 196 17.13 47.64 -24.85
CA ARG A 196 15.76 47.65 -25.34
C ARG A 196 15.02 46.41 -24.88
N LYS A 197 13.83 46.64 -24.33
CA LYS A 197 12.91 45.59 -23.89
C LYS A 197 12.23 44.99 -25.12
N HIS A 198 12.54 43.73 -25.42
CA HIS A 198 11.83 42.94 -26.40
C HIS A 198 10.79 42.07 -25.71
N VAL A 199 9.52 42.40 -25.91
CA VAL A 199 8.39 41.71 -25.28
C VAL A 199 8.10 40.42 -26.05
N LEU A 200 8.50 39.28 -25.51
CA LEU A 200 8.23 37.95 -26.10
C LEU A 200 6.78 37.52 -25.83
N ARG A 201 6.23 37.90 -24.67
CA ARG A 201 4.83 37.68 -24.31
C ARG A 201 4.31 38.91 -23.55
N PRO A 202 3.34 39.65 -24.10
CA PRO A 202 2.74 40.76 -23.38
C PRO A 202 2.01 40.26 -22.13
N ALA A 203 1.95 41.11 -21.10
CA ALA A 203 1.08 40.84 -19.96
C ALA A 203 -0.36 40.66 -20.46
N MET A 204 -1.00 39.58 -20.06
CA MET A 204 -2.37 39.27 -20.46
C MET A 204 -3.19 38.93 -19.22
N GLN A 205 -4.31 39.62 -19.08
CA GLN A 205 -5.35 39.20 -18.15
C GLN A 205 -6.15 38.10 -18.81
N LEU A 206 -6.16 36.92 -18.19
CA LEU A 206 -6.90 35.78 -18.74
C LEU A 206 -8.41 36.08 -18.69
N PRO A 207 -9.15 35.93 -19.80
CA PRO A 207 -10.59 36.17 -19.80
C PRO A 207 -11.28 35.20 -18.84
N PRO A 208 -12.31 35.64 -18.10
CA PRO A 208 -13.06 34.75 -17.23
C PRO A 208 -13.71 33.65 -18.09
N ARG A 209 -13.55 32.38 -17.68
CA ARG A 209 -14.30 31.29 -18.32
C ARG A 209 -15.78 31.40 -17.96
N MET A 210 -16.66 31.03 -18.88
CA MET A 210 -18.04 30.72 -18.52
C MET A 210 -18.03 29.69 -17.37
N PRO A 211 -18.85 29.89 -16.33
CA PRO A 211 -18.93 28.98 -15.20
C PRO A 211 -19.23 27.54 -15.67
N GLN A 212 -18.51 26.56 -15.11
CA GLN A 212 -18.66 25.14 -15.47
C GLN A 212 -20.03 24.56 -15.12
N ARG A 213 -20.80 25.25 -14.25
CA ARG A 213 -22.14 24.85 -13.83
C ARG A 213 -23.06 26.07 -13.86
N PHE A 214 -24.31 25.85 -14.25
CA PHE A 214 -25.35 26.89 -14.27
C PHE A 214 -25.58 27.53 -12.88
N ALA A 215 -25.36 26.77 -11.80
CA ALA A 215 -25.46 27.25 -10.42
C ALA A 215 -24.40 28.31 -10.06
N ASP A 216 -23.22 28.27 -10.69
CA ASP A 216 -22.16 29.26 -10.47
C ASP A 216 -22.41 30.54 -11.29
N ALA A 217 -23.21 30.46 -12.37
CA ALA A 217 -23.68 31.62 -13.13
C ALA A 217 -24.74 32.43 -12.35
N LEU A 218 -25.55 31.76 -11.54
CA LEU A 218 -26.61 32.39 -10.74
C LEU A 218 -26.07 33.22 -9.57
N ARG A 219 -24.82 33.01 -9.14
CA ARG A 219 -24.17 33.83 -8.10
C ARG A 219 -23.63 35.17 -8.62
N LEU A 220 -23.66 35.41 -9.92
CA LEU A 220 -23.21 36.67 -10.55
C LEU A 220 -24.30 37.73 -10.63
N VAL A 221 -25.51 37.44 -10.17
CA VAL A 221 -26.60 38.41 -10.08
C VAL A 221 -27.18 38.28 -8.67
N ASP A 222 -26.77 39.16 -7.76
CA ASP A 222 -27.56 39.39 -6.56
C ASP A 222 -28.97 39.84 -7.01
N LEU A 223 -30.01 39.41 -6.30
CA LEU A 223 -31.43 39.68 -6.61
C LEU A 223 -31.78 41.19 -6.64
N ALA A 224 -30.79 42.07 -6.44
CA ALA A 224 -30.87 43.53 -6.54
C ALA A 224 -30.14 44.13 -7.78
N GLY A 225 -29.54 43.32 -8.67
CA GLY A 225 -29.01 43.81 -9.95
C GLY A 225 -27.72 44.63 -9.90
N ASN A 226 -26.92 44.52 -8.84
CA ASN A 226 -25.59 45.15 -8.78
C ASN A 226 -24.48 44.12 -9.01
N ALA A 227 -23.49 44.49 -9.84
CA ALA A 227 -22.26 43.72 -10.02
C ALA A 227 -21.35 43.92 -8.80
N LEU A 228 -20.84 42.81 -8.24
CA LEU A 228 -19.70 42.80 -7.31
C LEU A 228 -18.38 42.90 -8.09
#